data_AF-A0A0H2SPL0-F1
#
_entry.id   AF-A0A0H2SPL0-F1
#
_cell.length_a   1.000
_cell.length_b   1.000
_cell.length_c   1.000
_cell.angle_alpha   90.00
_cell.angle_beta   90.00
_cell.angle_gamma   90.00
#
_symmetry.space_group_name_H-M   'P 1'
#
loop_
_entity.id
_entity.type
_entity.pdbx_description
1 polymer ?
#
loop_
_entity_poly.entity_id
_entity_poly.type
_entity_poly.pdbx_seq_one_letter_code
_entity_poly.pdbx_strand_id
1 'polypeptide(L)'
;MAENKEIKQEKQDVFEKQFLSTPQLVWRALKRHKFGLISMWILLILYMLALFADFLSPMDYRVQHIQYKYAPPMKVFWKDETGEFVGPHVYLYKRVKDPVTFQSVFKEATYFDNFKVYDDLNFDTEKETIIKIGEYNPDFESTITNYQFVLNYNTYAITQDGKKYKILTETKTEPLITFDELGIKNKTLRKNEEGFLNVDQIPLLNGEDVLLSVEDRGIASTFYFVENYKTKSKLSRYNLKPEDIKEFKKYVSLEAIEVETEDDFYEYYPENFEGVNFKKFNIKFFTRGWEYKWLGIIPGNIHLFGVEKSKMPFLAEDYASKDGIIYLWGADKFGRDMISRLVFGSRVSLTIGLLGIMITFTIGLMLGGTAGYFGGWIDEVLMRFTEILMSIPSFYLLVSLSAILPSELSPSIKYILIIVILSFIGWPGMTRVIRGMTLGLKETEFIQAAVALGYPSRRIIWKHLLPNTATYVIVSATLSIPGYILGEAGLSFLGLGIREPSASWGLMLSQAQNITALTNYPWLLLPGLFIFITVLAFNLFGDAIRDALDPRALGH
;
A
#
# COMPACT_ATOMS: atom_id res chain seq x y z
N MET A 1 -30.44 11.16 47.55
CA MET A 1 -30.13 11.46 46.12
C MET A 1 -29.63 10.22 45.37
N ALA A 2 -28.79 9.37 45.98
CA ALA A 2 -28.36 8.08 45.41
C ALA A 2 -29.52 7.06 45.30
N GLU A 3 -30.34 6.94 46.35
CA GLU A 3 -31.51 6.05 46.39
C GLU A 3 -32.56 6.37 45.31
N ASN A 4 -32.80 7.66 45.03
CA ASN A 4 -33.68 8.09 43.94
C ASN A 4 -33.09 7.83 42.53
N LYS A 5 -31.76 7.69 42.40
CA LYS A 5 -31.12 7.25 41.16
C LYS A 5 -31.28 5.75 40.99
N GLU A 6 -31.06 4.97 42.04
CA GLU A 6 -31.21 3.50 42.03
C GLU A 6 -32.66 3.09 41.71
N ILE A 7 -33.65 3.70 42.35
CA ILE A 7 -35.07 3.42 42.09
C ILE A 7 -35.48 3.82 40.66
N LYS A 8 -34.92 4.90 40.11
CA LYS A 8 -35.15 5.29 38.70
C LYS A 8 -34.54 4.26 37.75
N GLN A 9 -33.34 3.78 38.07
CA GLN A 9 -32.59 2.84 37.26
C GLN A 9 -33.26 1.46 37.26
N GLU A 10 -33.77 1.01 38.40
CA GLU A 10 -34.51 -0.24 38.57
C GLU A 10 -35.86 -0.20 37.83
N LYS A 11 -36.64 0.89 37.96
CA LYS A 11 -37.91 1.05 37.21
C LYS A 11 -37.69 1.10 35.70
N GLN A 12 -36.57 1.69 35.27
CA GLN A 12 -36.21 1.81 33.88
C GLN A 12 -35.77 0.45 33.30
N ASP A 13 -34.97 -0.32 34.03
CA ASP A 13 -34.56 -1.67 33.62
C ASP A 13 -35.75 -2.66 33.58
N VAL A 14 -36.77 -2.50 34.46
CA VAL A 14 -38.01 -3.31 34.43
C VAL A 14 -38.90 -2.95 33.24
N PHE A 15 -39.12 -1.66 32.97
CA PHE A 15 -39.88 -1.19 31.81
C PHE A 15 -39.26 -1.71 30.51
N GLU A 16 -37.94 -1.64 30.40
CA GLU A 16 -37.23 -1.98 29.17
C GLU A 16 -37.25 -3.48 28.83
N LYS A 17 -37.20 -4.37 29.82
CA LYS A 17 -37.39 -5.81 29.60
C LYS A 17 -38.78 -6.15 29.07
N GLN A 18 -39.78 -5.35 29.42
CA GLN A 18 -41.17 -5.59 29.07
C GLN A 18 -41.53 -5.07 27.66
N PHE A 19 -40.78 -4.09 27.13
CA PHE A 19 -41.10 -3.41 25.86
C PHE A 19 -40.04 -3.53 24.75
N LEU A 20 -38.81 -3.96 25.05
CA LEU A 20 -37.74 -4.09 24.04
C LEU A 20 -37.56 -5.53 23.56
N SER A 21 -37.34 -5.69 22.25
CA SER A 21 -36.95 -6.99 21.68
C SER A 21 -35.51 -7.36 22.04
N THR A 22 -35.16 -8.65 22.02
CA THR A 22 -33.80 -9.14 22.31
C THR A 22 -32.70 -8.40 21.53
N PRO A 23 -32.85 -8.11 20.23
CA PRO A 23 -31.86 -7.30 19.50
C PRO A 23 -31.73 -5.86 20.01
N GLN A 24 -32.82 -5.24 20.46
CA GLN A 24 -32.81 -3.88 21.01
C GLN A 24 -32.10 -3.85 22.37
N LEU A 25 -32.29 -4.88 23.21
CA LEU A 25 -31.58 -5.01 24.47
C LEU A 25 -30.08 -5.21 24.26
N VAL A 26 -29.69 -6.08 23.31
CA VAL A 26 -28.29 -6.30 22.94
C VAL A 26 -27.65 -5.03 22.40
N TRP A 27 -28.33 -4.31 21.50
CA TRP A 27 -27.83 -3.05 20.96
C TRP A 27 -27.62 -1.98 22.04
N ARG A 28 -28.55 -1.90 23.01
CA ARG A 28 -28.42 -1.00 24.17
C ARG A 28 -27.22 -1.39 25.04
N ALA A 29 -27.06 -2.67 25.34
CA ALA A 29 -25.92 -3.17 26.13
C ALA A 29 -24.59 -2.88 25.41
N LEU A 30 -24.52 -3.12 24.10
CA LEU A 30 -23.35 -2.80 23.27
C LEU A 30 -23.03 -1.30 23.31
N LYS A 31 -24.05 -0.43 23.27
CA LYS A 31 -23.86 1.03 23.37
C LYS A 31 -23.26 1.49 24.69
N ARG A 32 -23.35 0.70 25.76
CA ARG A 32 -22.71 1.01 27.05
C ARG A 32 -21.20 0.72 27.01
N HIS A 33 -20.73 -0.15 26.10
CA HIS A 33 -19.30 -0.46 25.92
C HIS A 33 -18.61 0.51 24.94
N LYS A 34 -17.87 1.49 25.49
CA LYS A 34 -17.10 2.47 24.69
C LYS A 34 -16.12 1.81 23.72
N PHE A 35 -15.31 0.85 24.21
CA PHE A 35 -14.33 0.15 23.39
C PHE A 35 -14.98 -0.73 22.31
N GLY A 36 -16.11 -1.36 22.64
CA GLY A 36 -16.90 -2.14 21.68
C GLY A 36 -17.49 -1.28 20.55
N LEU A 37 -17.96 -0.07 20.86
CA LEU A 37 -18.44 0.86 19.84
C LEU A 37 -17.30 1.37 18.96
N ILE A 38 -16.15 1.72 19.54
CA ILE A 38 -14.97 2.16 18.78
C ILE A 38 -14.52 1.07 17.83
N SER A 39 -14.38 -0.18 18.31
CA SER A 39 -13.98 -1.30 17.48
C SER A 39 -15.01 -1.61 16.37
N MET A 40 -16.30 -1.51 16.66
CA MET A 40 -17.36 -1.63 15.66
C MET A 40 -17.20 -0.60 14.54
N TRP A 41 -16.94 0.67 14.87
CA TRP A 41 -16.70 1.71 13.86
C TRP A 41 -15.42 1.47 13.05
N ILE A 42 -14.34 1.02 13.70
CA ILE A 42 -13.10 0.64 13.01
C ILE A 42 -13.38 -0.48 12.00
N LEU A 43 -14.08 -1.54 12.41
CA LEU A 43 -14.45 -2.63 11.51
C LEU A 43 -15.31 -2.12 10.36
N LEU A 44 -16.32 -1.29 10.63
CA LEU A 44 -17.16 -0.69 9.59
C LEU A 44 -16.31 0.08 8.56
N ILE A 45 -15.36 0.90 9.01
CA ILE A 45 -14.46 1.65 8.12
C ILE A 45 -13.58 0.70 7.29
N LEU A 46 -13.04 -0.36 7.90
CA LEU A 46 -12.21 -1.34 7.20
C LEU A 46 -12.99 -2.11 6.13
N TYR A 47 -14.23 -2.53 6.43
CA TYR A 47 -15.09 -3.18 5.45
C TYR A 47 -15.58 -2.22 4.36
N MET A 48 -15.80 -0.94 4.68
CA MET A 48 -16.09 0.09 3.68
C MET A 48 -14.89 0.32 2.76
N LEU A 49 -13.67 0.33 3.31
CA LEU A 49 -12.43 0.42 2.55
C LEU A 49 -12.29 -0.76 1.58
N ALA A 50 -12.61 -1.99 2.02
CA ALA A 50 -12.65 -3.16 1.14
C ALA A 50 -13.74 -3.04 0.05
N LEU A 51 -14.95 -2.61 0.42
CA LEU A 51 -16.07 -2.48 -0.51
C LEU A 51 -15.78 -1.45 -1.61
N PHE A 52 -15.21 -0.30 -1.25
CA PHE A 52 -14.91 0.81 -2.15
C PHE A 52 -13.47 0.80 -2.66
N ALA A 53 -12.77 -0.34 -2.59
CA ALA A 53 -11.35 -0.40 -2.92
C ALA A 53 -11.03 0.12 -4.33
N ASP A 54 -11.86 -0.19 -5.33
CA ASP A 54 -11.63 0.28 -6.70
C ASP A 54 -11.68 1.82 -6.80
N PHE A 55 -12.64 2.45 -6.10
CA PHE A 55 -12.78 3.90 -6.04
C PHE A 55 -11.67 4.56 -5.21
N LEU A 56 -11.24 3.92 -4.12
CA LEU A 56 -10.23 4.48 -3.21
C LEU A 56 -8.79 4.32 -3.71
N SER A 57 -8.55 3.43 -4.66
CA SER A 57 -7.23 3.13 -5.22
C SER A 57 -6.84 4.17 -6.27
N PRO A 58 -5.82 5.02 -6.03
CA PRO A 58 -5.41 6.06 -6.99
C PRO A 58 -4.76 5.48 -8.25
N MET A 59 -4.20 4.27 -8.17
CA MET A 59 -3.53 3.57 -9.27
C MET A 59 -4.00 2.12 -9.34
N ASP A 60 -3.86 1.44 -10.48
CA ASP A 60 -4.10 0.00 -10.55
C ASP A 60 -3.06 -0.74 -9.69
N TYR A 61 -3.54 -1.50 -8.70
CA TYR A 61 -2.71 -2.23 -7.74
C TYR A 61 -1.77 -3.29 -8.37
N ARG A 62 -1.99 -3.65 -9.65
CA ARG A 62 -1.21 -4.66 -10.39
C ARG A 62 -0.10 -4.03 -11.23
N VAL A 63 -0.24 -2.78 -11.65
CA VAL A 63 0.67 -2.11 -12.59
C VAL A 63 1.98 -1.80 -11.90
N GLN A 64 3.06 -2.32 -12.46
CA GLN A 64 4.42 -2.20 -11.93
C GLN A 64 5.12 -1.02 -12.56
N HIS A 65 5.85 -0.24 -11.76
CA HIS A 65 6.74 0.80 -12.25
C HIS A 65 8.18 0.53 -11.82
N ILE A 66 8.98 -0.10 -12.67
CA ILE A 66 10.29 -0.66 -12.27
C ILE A 66 11.26 0.43 -11.77
N GLN A 67 11.15 1.63 -12.33
CA GLN A 67 11.91 2.82 -11.92
C GLN A 67 11.54 3.35 -10.52
N TYR A 68 10.38 2.97 -9.98
CA TYR A 68 9.92 3.33 -8.63
C TYR A 68 9.96 2.16 -7.63
N LYS A 69 10.69 1.07 -7.91
CA LYS A 69 10.95 0.01 -6.92
C LYS A 69 11.44 0.59 -5.60
N TYR A 70 10.74 0.26 -4.52
CA TYR A 70 11.01 0.79 -3.18
C TYR A 70 11.08 2.32 -3.12
N ALA A 71 10.30 3.03 -3.94
CA ALA A 71 10.16 4.46 -3.79
C ALA A 71 9.56 4.78 -2.41
N PRO A 72 10.13 5.76 -1.67
CA PRO A 72 9.58 6.17 -0.40
C PRO A 72 8.23 6.89 -0.59
N PRO A 73 7.47 7.08 0.50
CA PRO A 73 6.31 7.95 0.52
C PRO A 73 6.57 9.31 -0.13
N MET A 74 5.84 9.61 -1.20
CA MET A 74 5.88 10.91 -1.88
C MET A 74 5.41 12.01 -0.94
N LYS A 75 6.23 13.07 -0.85
CA LYS A 75 5.89 14.26 -0.08
C LYS A 75 4.84 15.08 -0.84
N VAL A 76 3.79 15.47 -0.11
CA VAL A 76 2.78 16.41 -0.63
C VAL A 76 3.20 17.83 -0.31
N PHE A 77 3.29 18.65 -1.36
CA PHE A 77 3.61 20.06 -1.28
C PHE A 77 2.35 20.90 -1.41
N TRP A 78 2.30 22.03 -0.72
CA TRP A 78 1.20 23.01 -0.80
C TRP A 78 1.62 24.30 -1.50
N LYS A 79 2.93 24.52 -1.55
CA LYS A 79 3.58 25.67 -2.17
C LYS A 79 4.51 25.18 -3.27
N ASP A 80 4.55 25.91 -4.37
CA ASP A 80 5.46 25.60 -5.47
C ASP A 80 6.90 26.03 -5.15
N GLU A 81 7.79 25.88 -6.13
CA GLU A 81 9.21 26.25 -6.06
C GLU A 81 9.47 27.73 -5.77
N THR A 82 8.49 28.62 -6.00
CA THR A 82 8.58 30.06 -5.68
C THR A 82 8.11 30.37 -4.27
N GLY A 83 7.41 29.43 -3.62
CA GLY A 83 6.79 29.60 -2.31
C GLY A 83 5.33 30.10 -2.38
N GLU A 84 4.78 30.26 -3.59
CA GLU A 84 3.38 30.60 -3.80
C GLU A 84 2.47 29.41 -3.48
N PHE A 85 1.30 29.68 -2.89
CA PHE A 85 0.33 28.65 -2.58
C PHE A 85 -0.43 28.23 -3.84
N VAL A 86 -0.31 26.96 -4.21
CA VAL A 86 -0.86 26.43 -5.46
C VAL A 86 -1.77 25.20 -5.24
N GLY A 87 -1.95 24.80 -3.97
CA GLY A 87 -2.69 23.61 -3.59
C GLY A 87 -1.84 22.34 -3.50
N PRO A 88 -2.45 21.20 -3.11
CA PRO A 88 -1.74 19.95 -2.90
C PRO A 88 -1.21 19.39 -4.22
N HIS A 89 0.10 19.16 -4.30
CA HIS A 89 0.76 18.59 -5.46
C HIS A 89 1.95 17.73 -5.06
N VAL A 90 2.45 16.95 -6.01
CA VAL A 90 3.67 16.16 -5.90
C VAL A 90 4.62 16.46 -7.04
N TYR A 91 5.90 16.19 -6.82
CA TYR A 91 6.91 16.10 -7.86
C TYR A 91 7.23 14.63 -8.11
N LEU A 92 7.63 14.31 -9.33
CA LEU A 92 8.10 12.96 -9.63
C LEU A 92 9.43 12.73 -8.90
N TYR A 93 9.73 11.47 -8.60
CA TYR A 93 11.06 11.13 -8.10
C TYR A 93 12.00 10.72 -9.21
N LYS A 94 13.27 11.12 -9.08
CA LYS A 94 14.42 10.54 -9.79
C LYS A 94 15.18 9.66 -8.81
N ARG A 95 15.56 8.47 -9.26
CA ARG A 95 16.43 7.58 -8.48
C ARG A 95 17.88 8.02 -8.67
N VAL A 96 18.53 8.41 -7.59
CA VAL A 96 19.93 8.85 -7.57
C VAL A 96 20.71 7.91 -6.64
N LYS A 97 21.99 7.65 -6.94
CA LYS A 97 22.86 6.94 -6.00
C LYS A 97 23.45 7.93 -5.02
N ASP A 98 23.30 7.67 -3.73
CA ASP A 98 23.98 8.43 -2.70
C ASP A 98 25.51 8.21 -2.84
N PRO A 99 26.32 9.29 -2.87
CA PRO A 99 27.76 9.19 -3.15
C PRO A 99 28.56 8.57 -1.99
N VAL A 100 28.02 8.56 -0.78
CA VAL A 100 28.70 8.03 0.42
C VAL A 100 28.32 6.59 0.67
N THR A 101 27.02 6.28 0.58
CA THR A 101 26.47 4.96 0.92
C THR A 101 26.26 4.06 -0.29
N PHE A 102 26.28 4.62 -1.51
CA PHE A 102 25.94 3.96 -2.78
C PHE A 102 24.53 3.36 -2.83
N GLN A 103 23.72 3.63 -1.82
CA GLN A 103 22.33 3.24 -1.81
C GLN A 103 21.55 4.08 -2.83
N SER A 104 20.60 3.45 -3.50
CA SER A 104 19.68 4.18 -4.36
C SER A 104 18.70 4.95 -3.48
N VAL A 105 18.74 6.26 -3.58
CA VAL A 105 17.82 7.19 -2.92
C VAL A 105 16.92 7.85 -3.95
N PHE A 106 15.72 8.21 -3.55
CA PHE A 106 14.81 8.97 -4.41
C PHE A 106 14.86 10.43 -3.99
N LYS A 107 15.02 11.32 -4.96
CA LYS A 107 14.99 12.77 -4.79
C LYS A 107 13.88 13.38 -5.62
N GLU A 108 13.25 14.45 -5.13
CA GLU A 108 12.30 15.21 -5.92
C GLU A 108 12.98 15.70 -7.20
N ALA A 109 12.31 15.42 -8.31
CA ALA A 109 12.77 15.76 -9.63
C ALA A 109 11.81 16.72 -10.30
N THR A 110 12.41 17.55 -11.12
CA THR A 110 11.77 18.50 -11.98
C THR A 110 11.58 17.91 -13.36
N TYR A 111 10.42 18.23 -13.90
CA TYR A 111 10.00 18.01 -15.27
C TYR A 111 9.55 19.39 -15.75
N PHE A 112 9.96 19.86 -16.92
CA PHE A 112 9.50 21.12 -17.50
C PHE A 112 8.08 20.94 -18.04
N ASP A 113 7.17 21.82 -17.64
CA ASP A 113 5.86 21.92 -18.30
C ASP A 113 6.03 22.59 -19.65
N ASN A 114 6.79 23.69 -19.68
CA ASN A 114 7.25 24.38 -20.88
C ASN A 114 8.52 25.18 -20.58
N PHE A 115 9.26 25.48 -21.64
CA PHE A 115 10.43 26.34 -21.58
C PHE A 115 10.50 27.21 -22.84
N LYS A 116 10.98 28.44 -22.65
CA LYS A 116 11.10 29.48 -23.65
C LYS A 116 12.55 29.57 -24.11
N VAL A 117 12.76 29.47 -25.42
CA VAL A 117 14.08 29.49 -26.06
C VAL A 117 14.12 30.46 -27.23
N TYR A 118 15.29 30.98 -27.54
CA TYR A 118 15.55 31.69 -28.79
C TYR A 118 15.65 30.71 -29.96
N ASP A 119 15.03 31.06 -31.09
CA ASP A 119 15.03 30.29 -32.34
C ASP A 119 16.37 30.44 -33.07
N ASP A 120 17.33 29.58 -32.72
CA ASP A 120 18.61 29.49 -33.44
C ASP A 120 18.48 28.68 -34.75
N LEU A 121 17.35 27.99 -34.99
CA LEU A 121 17.15 27.15 -36.17
C LEU A 121 17.04 27.99 -37.44
N ASN A 122 16.50 29.20 -37.33
CA ASN A 122 16.38 30.16 -38.42
C ASN A 122 17.44 31.27 -38.39
N PHE A 123 18.44 31.18 -37.49
CA PHE A 123 19.39 32.27 -37.19
C PHE A 123 18.70 33.59 -36.81
N ASP A 124 17.49 33.52 -36.26
CA ASP A 124 16.69 34.67 -35.85
C ASP A 124 16.65 34.74 -34.32
N THR A 125 17.69 35.36 -33.76
CA THR A 125 17.86 35.51 -32.30
C THR A 125 16.80 36.40 -31.66
N GLU A 126 15.92 37.04 -32.43
CA GLU A 126 14.80 37.84 -31.93
C GLU A 126 13.49 37.06 -31.83
N LYS A 127 13.44 35.84 -32.39
CA LYS A 127 12.24 35.00 -32.39
C LYS A 127 12.28 34.00 -31.24
N GLU A 128 11.19 33.95 -30.48
CA GLU A 128 11.05 33.12 -29.27
C GLU A 128 10.12 31.93 -29.54
N THR A 129 10.53 30.74 -29.11
CA THR A 129 9.76 29.50 -29.26
C THR A 129 9.45 28.91 -27.90
N ILE A 130 8.19 28.48 -27.68
CA ILE A 130 7.77 27.79 -26.45
C ILE A 130 7.71 26.29 -26.72
N ILE A 131 8.58 25.54 -26.06
CA ILE A 131 8.65 24.08 -26.20
C ILE A 131 7.77 23.45 -25.14
N LYS A 132 6.79 22.65 -25.58
CA LYS A 132 5.82 21.97 -24.72
C LYS A 132 5.54 20.57 -25.25
N ILE A 133 5.77 19.56 -24.42
CA ILE A 133 5.59 18.16 -24.81
C ILE A 133 4.11 17.86 -25.13
N GLY A 134 3.90 17.04 -26.16
CA GLY A 134 2.62 16.51 -26.61
C GLY A 134 1.73 17.55 -27.27
N GLU A 135 2.28 18.70 -27.67
CA GLU A 135 1.58 19.75 -28.39
C GLU A 135 2.29 20.04 -29.70
N TYR A 136 1.49 20.27 -30.75
CA TYR A 136 1.99 20.70 -32.05
C TYR A 136 2.61 22.08 -31.89
N ASN A 137 3.85 22.23 -32.35
CA ASN A 137 4.55 23.49 -32.31
C ASN A 137 4.73 24.00 -33.76
N PRO A 138 4.15 25.18 -34.10
CA PRO A 138 4.23 25.73 -35.45
C PRO A 138 5.65 26.01 -35.94
N ASP A 139 6.59 26.30 -35.03
CA ASP A 139 7.98 26.62 -35.40
C ASP A 139 8.74 25.37 -35.88
N PHE A 140 8.36 24.19 -35.40
CA PHE A 140 8.92 22.91 -35.85
C PHE A 140 8.04 22.21 -36.91
N GLU A 141 6.87 22.76 -37.20
CA GLU A 141 5.80 22.11 -37.96
C GLU A 141 5.48 20.67 -37.50
N SER A 142 5.77 20.33 -36.23
CA SER A 142 5.70 18.96 -35.70
C SER A 142 5.30 18.95 -34.22
N THR A 143 4.93 17.78 -33.71
CA THR A 143 4.59 17.59 -32.28
C THR A 143 5.86 17.25 -31.50
N ILE A 144 6.10 17.97 -30.39
CA ILE A 144 7.22 17.64 -29.49
C ILE A 144 6.87 16.37 -28.73
N THR A 145 7.63 15.30 -28.94
CA THR A 145 7.38 13.98 -28.34
C THR A 145 8.11 13.84 -27.01
N ASN A 146 9.31 14.41 -26.90
CA ASN A 146 10.15 14.28 -25.72
C ASN A 146 11.20 15.41 -25.62
N TYR A 147 11.82 15.54 -24.45
CA TYR A 147 13.11 16.23 -24.33
C TYR A 147 13.97 15.54 -23.27
N GLN A 148 15.29 15.68 -23.36
CA GLN A 148 16.24 15.14 -22.37
C GLN A 148 17.37 16.14 -22.10
N PHE A 149 17.94 16.07 -20.91
CA PHE A 149 19.04 16.94 -20.50
C PHE A 149 20.37 16.25 -20.69
N VAL A 150 21.27 16.84 -21.46
CA VAL A 150 22.65 16.38 -21.61
C VAL A 150 23.49 17.03 -20.52
N LEU A 151 23.89 16.23 -19.54
CA LEU A 151 24.58 16.68 -18.35
C LEU A 151 26.02 16.20 -18.33
N ASN A 152 26.94 17.14 -18.11
CA ASN A 152 28.36 16.86 -17.95
C ASN A 152 28.72 16.78 -16.46
N TYR A 153 28.92 15.57 -15.96
CA TYR A 153 29.39 15.34 -14.60
C TYR A 153 30.91 15.37 -14.54
N ASN A 154 31.46 16.43 -13.95
CA ASN A 154 32.89 16.65 -13.81
C ASN A 154 33.36 16.39 -12.37
N THR A 155 34.26 15.42 -12.17
CA THR A 155 34.93 15.19 -10.88
C THR A 155 36.31 15.83 -10.88
N TYR A 156 36.59 16.60 -9.83
CA TYR A 156 37.88 17.23 -9.60
C TYR A 156 38.53 16.70 -8.32
N ALA A 157 39.83 16.42 -8.39
CA ALA A 157 40.65 16.18 -7.22
C ALA A 157 41.22 17.52 -6.74
N ILE A 158 41.02 17.84 -5.45
CA ILE A 158 41.60 19.01 -4.81
C ILE A 158 42.74 18.55 -3.92
N THR A 159 43.93 19.04 -4.21
CA THR A 159 45.15 18.71 -3.47
C THR A 159 45.23 19.47 -2.13
N GLN A 160 46.14 19.05 -1.24
CA GLN A 160 46.38 19.72 0.04
C GLN A 160 46.79 21.19 -0.12
N ASP A 161 47.49 21.53 -1.20
CA ASP A 161 47.85 22.90 -1.59
C ASP A 161 46.71 23.67 -2.30
N GLY A 162 45.51 23.09 -2.40
CA GLY A 162 44.31 23.73 -2.92
C GLY A 162 44.17 23.74 -4.44
N LYS A 163 45.08 23.12 -5.19
CA LYS A 163 44.98 23.05 -6.66
C LYS A 163 43.89 22.06 -7.08
N LYS A 164 43.13 22.44 -8.12
CA LYS A 164 41.98 21.69 -8.64
C LYS A 164 42.38 21.00 -9.96
N TYR A 165 42.29 19.67 -10.01
CA TYR A 165 42.62 18.88 -11.21
C TYR A 165 41.39 18.10 -11.69
N LYS A 166 41.00 18.27 -12.95
CA LYS A 166 39.87 17.52 -13.54
C LYS A 166 40.31 16.08 -13.82
N ILE A 167 39.64 15.12 -13.20
CA ILE A 167 40.02 13.70 -13.25
C ILE A 167 38.97 12.82 -13.91
N LEU A 168 37.70 13.19 -13.92
CA LEU A 168 36.66 12.41 -14.56
C LEU A 168 35.63 13.34 -15.18
N THR A 169 35.19 12.99 -16.38
CA THR A 169 34.07 13.62 -17.06
C THR A 169 33.20 12.47 -17.55
N GLU A 170 31.92 12.53 -17.22
CA GLU A 170 30.91 11.56 -17.63
C GLU A 170 29.72 12.37 -18.15
N THR A 171 29.43 12.23 -19.44
CA THR A 171 28.25 12.83 -20.07
C THR A 171 27.09 11.85 -19.92
N LYS A 172 25.93 12.35 -19.47
CA LYS A 172 24.70 11.54 -19.38
C LYS A 172 23.53 12.33 -19.92
N THR A 173 22.70 11.63 -20.66
CA THR A 173 21.39 12.14 -21.05
C THR A 173 20.36 11.66 -20.02
N GLU A 174 19.65 12.61 -19.40
CA GLU A 174 18.74 12.36 -18.29
C GLU A 174 17.37 13.00 -18.59
N PRO A 175 16.23 12.28 -18.47
CA PRO A 175 14.90 12.84 -18.74
C PRO A 175 14.39 13.71 -17.58
N LEU A 176 14.92 13.52 -16.37
CA LEU A 176 14.54 14.23 -15.15
C LEU A 176 15.78 14.83 -14.50
N ILE A 177 15.64 16.04 -13.93
CA ILE A 177 16.70 16.69 -13.15
C ILE A 177 16.20 16.97 -11.74
N THR A 178 17.00 16.73 -10.71
CA THR A 178 16.65 17.06 -9.32
C THR A 178 16.81 18.55 -9.01
N PHE A 179 16.03 19.07 -8.05
CA PHE A 179 16.20 20.46 -7.59
C PHE A 179 17.62 20.77 -7.09
N ASP A 180 18.29 19.78 -6.49
CA ASP A 180 19.70 19.86 -6.09
C ASP A 180 20.64 20.05 -7.28
N GLU A 181 20.42 19.32 -8.37
CA GLU A 181 21.21 19.43 -9.61
C GLU A 181 21.02 20.79 -10.26
N LEU A 182 19.82 21.38 -10.18
CA LEU A 182 19.53 22.74 -10.66
C LEU A 182 20.18 23.84 -9.80
N GLY A 183 20.75 23.51 -8.63
CA GLY A 183 21.27 24.50 -7.69
C GLY A 183 20.18 25.22 -6.88
N ILE A 184 18.95 24.70 -6.86
CA ILE A 184 17.82 25.26 -6.11
C ILE A 184 17.83 24.67 -4.70
N LYS A 185 18.68 25.20 -3.81
CA LYS A 185 18.79 24.69 -2.44
C LYS A 185 18.09 25.52 -1.38
N ASN A 186 17.87 26.83 -1.60
CA ASN A 186 17.20 27.76 -0.67
C ASN A 186 16.86 29.13 -1.30
N LYS A 187 16.83 29.24 -2.64
CA LYS A 187 16.58 30.53 -3.31
C LYS A 187 15.08 30.76 -3.45
N THR A 188 14.62 31.99 -3.18
CA THR A 188 13.28 32.42 -3.55
C THR A 188 13.27 32.72 -5.04
N LEU A 189 12.81 31.75 -5.82
CA LEU A 189 12.61 31.90 -7.26
C LEU A 189 11.45 32.86 -7.52
N ARG A 190 11.53 33.65 -8.59
CA ARG A 190 10.47 34.59 -9.00
C ARG A 190 10.06 34.32 -10.44
N LYS A 191 8.74 34.33 -10.68
CA LYS A 191 8.17 34.27 -12.02
C LYS A 191 8.11 35.66 -12.65
N ASN A 192 8.33 35.74 -13.96
CA ASN A 192 8.07 36.95 -14.75
C ASN A 192 6.55 37.14 -14.96
N GLU A 193 6.14 38.21 -15.64
CA GLU A 193 4.71 38.52 -15.89
C GLU A 193 4.01 37.42 -16.73
N GLU A 194 4.78 36.67 -17.52
CA GLU A 194 4.32 35.55 -18.35
C GLU A 194 4.27 34.21 -17.58
N GLY A 195 4.73 34.18 -16.33
CA GLY A 195 4.68 33.00 -15.46
C GLY A 195 5.91 32.07 -15.53
N PHE A 196 6.97 32.45 -16.23
CA PHE A 196 8.24 31.71 -16.34
C PHE A 196 9.24 32.11 -15.25
N LEU A 197 10.03 31.15 -14.78
CA LEU A 197 11.19 31.39 -13.94
C LEU A 197 12.36 31.86 -14.78
N ASN A 198 13.02 32.92 -14.31
CA ASN A 198 14.16 33.48 -15.01
C ASN A 198 15.38 32.55 -14.88
N VAL A 199 16.00 32.20 -16.01
CA VAL A 199 17.08 31.19 -16.10
C VAL A 199 18.30 31.59 -15.28
N ASP A 200 18.59 32.90 -15.20
CA ASP A 200 19.66 33.46 -14.36
C ASP A 200 19.56 33.09 -12.87
N GLN A 201 18.35 32.76 -12.39
CA GLN A 201 18.14 32.35 -11.00
C GLN A 201 18.51 30.88 -10.75
N ILE A 202 18.68 30.10 -11.83
CA ILE A 202 18.89 28.66 -11.86
C ILE A 202 20.27 28.36 -12.44
N PRO A 203 21.31 28.21 -11.60
CA PRO A 203 22.71 28.09 -12.02
C PRO A 203 22.95 27.09 -13.15
N LEU A 204 22.40 25.88 -13.04
CA LEU A 204 22.64 24.81 -14.03
C LEU A 204 22.14 25.20 -15.43
N LEU A 205 20.97 25.86 -15.49
CA LEU A 205 20.35 26.24 -16.75
C LEU A 205 21.04 27.47 -17.37
N ASN A 206 21.69 28.29 -16.55
CA ASN A 206 22.54 29.39 -17.00
C ASN A 206 23.97 28.94 -17.37
N GLY A 207 24.20 27.63 -17.55
CA GLY A 207 25.51 27.07 -17.90
C GLY A 207 26.54 27.07 -16.75
N GLU A 208 26.15 27.39 -15.52
CA GLU A 208 27.05 27.39 -14.37
C GLU A 208 27.31 25.96 -13.84
N ASP A 209 28.54 25.73 -13.37
CA ASP A 209 28.92 24.49 -12.69
C ASP A 209 28.24 24.38 -11.31
N VAL A 210 27.32 23.43 -11.13
CA VAL A 210 26.66 23.16 -9.84
C VAL A 210 27.40 22.09 -9.05
N LEU A 211 27.81 22.40 -7.82
CA LEU A 211 28.45 21.45 -6.92
C LEU A 211 27.43 20.44 -6.34
N LEU A 212 27.62 19.16 -6.66
CA LEU A 212 26.75 18.07 -6.21
C LEU A 212 27.22 17.42 -4.90
N SER A 213 28.50 17.05 -4.83
CA SER A 213 29.07 16.37 -3.67
C SER A 213 30.51 16.84 -3.40
N VAL A 214 30.86 16.82 -2.11
CA VAL A 214 32.23 16.94 -1.62
C VAL A 214 32.52 15.65 -0.87
N GLU A 215 33.53 14.91 -1.31
CA GLU A 215 33.91 13.61 -0.77
C GLU A 215 35.30 13.71 -0.17
N ASP A 216 35.43 13.39 1.11
CA ASP A 216 36.72 13.35 1.77
C ASP A 216 37.62 12.27 1.15
N ARG A 217 38.92 12.56 1.12
CA ARG A 217 39.91 11.69 0.49
C ARG A 217 39.91 10.26 1.05
N GLY A 218 39.65 10.04 2.34
CA GLY A 218 39.64 8.67 2.92
C GLY A 218 38.54 7.76 2.35
N ILE A 219 37.37 8.33 2.08
CA ILE A 219 36.24 7.62 1.46
C ILE A 219 36.55 7.47 -0.03
N ALA A 220 36.85 8.58 -0.71
CA ALA A 220 37.07 8.60 -2.14
C ALA A 220 38.27 7.74 -2.59
N SER A 221 39.37 7.67 -1.82
CA SER A 221 40.51 6.84 -2.19
C SER A 221 40.18 5.34 -2.15
N THR A 222 39.28 4.92 -1.27
CA THR A 222 38.89 3.51 -1.23
C THR A 222 38.01 3.17 -2.44
N PHE A 223 37.13 4.07 -2.88
CA PHE A 223 36.18 3.77 -3.96
C PHE A 223 36.69 4.10 -5.37
N TYR A 224 37.19 5.31 -5.64
CA TYR A 224 37.66 5.69 -6.98
C TYR A 224 38.85 4.84 -7.44
N PHE A 225 39.71 4.39 -6.52
CA PHE A 225 40.89 3.60 -6.88
C PHE A 225 40.64 2.08 -6.92
N VAL A 226 39.67 1.55 -6.16
CA VAL A 226 39.33 0.12 -6.19
C VAL A 226 38.40 -0.21 -7.36
N GLU A 227 37.36 0.60 -7.60
CA GLU A 227 36.42 0.34 -8.71
C GLU A 227 36.95 0.85 -10.06
N ASN A 228 37.76 1.91 -10.09
CA ASN A 228 38.01 2.67 -11.32
C ASN A 228 39.51 2.83 -11.63
N TYR A 229 40.11 1.77 -12.18
CA TYR A 229 41.52 1.75 -12.63
C TYR A 229 41.87 2.94 -13.56
N LYS A 230 40.87 3.42 -14.33
CA LYS A 230 40.99 4.63 -15.18
C LYS A 230 41.22 5.91 -14.38
N THR A 231 40.64 6.05 -13.19
CA THR A 231 40.83 7.24 -12.34
C THR A 231 42.23 7.25 -11.74
N LYS A 232 42.74 6.08 -11.33
CA LYS A 232 44.14 5.92 -10.88
C LYS A 232 45.12 6.36 -11.96
N SER A 233 44.91 5.93 -13.21
CA SER A 233 45.78 6.30 -14.32
C SER A 233 45.66 7.79 -14.70
N LYS A 234 44.50 8.42 -14.50
CA LYS A 234 44.34 9.87 -14.73
C LYS A 234 45.02 10.74 -13.67
N LEU A 235 45.10 10.31 -12.41
CA LEU A 235 45.88 11.01 -11.39
C LEU A 235 47.39 10.91 -11.65
N SER A 236 47.88 9.75 -12.10
CA SER A 236 49.28 9.61 -12.52
C SER A 236 49.64 10.50 -13.71
N ARG A 237 48.67 10.86 -14.59
CA ARG A 237 48.93 11.84 -15.67
C ARG A 237 49.30 13.21 -15.14
N TYR A 238 48.84 13.57 -13.94
CA TYR A 238 49.18 14.83 -13.27
C TYR A 238 50.32 14.67 -12.24
N ASN A 239 50.99 13.50 -12.20
CA ASN A 239 51.99 13.15 -11.18
C ASN A 239 51.47 13.26 -9.73
N LEU A 240 50.17 13.13 -9.51
CA LEU A 240 49.55 13.21 -8.18
C LEU A 240 49.45 11.83 -7.57
N LYS A 241 49.84 11.71 -6.30
CA LYS A 241 49.57 10.51 -5.50
C LYS A 241 48.24 10.66 -4.76
N PRO A 242 47.57 9.55 -4.39
CA PRO A 242 46.44 9.59 -3.46
C PRO A 242 46.81 10.37 -2.19
N GLU A 243 48.03 10.12 -1.67
CA GLU A 243 48.98 11.04 -0.99
C GLU A 243 48.57 12.51 -0.85
N ASP A 244 48.34 13.13 -1.97
CA ASP A 244 48.37 14.58 -2.11
C ASP A 244 46.96 15.17 -2.15
N ILE A 245 45.93 14.33 -2.22
CA ILE A 245 44.54 14.74 -2.35
C ILE A 245 43.94 15.01 -0.97
N LYS A 246 43.19 16.11 -0.85
CA LYS A 246 42.42 16.50 0.32
C LYS A 246 40.97 16.03 0.21
N GLU A 247 40.33 16.36 -0.91
CA GLU A 247 38.91 16.09 -1.18
C GLU A 247 38.67 15.93 -2.68
N PHE A 248 37.58 15.26 -3.03
CA PHE A 248 37.06 15.21 -4.39
C PHE A 248 35.76 15.99 -4.45
N LYS A 249 35.60 16.80 -5.51
CA LYS A 249 34.38 17.57 -5.74
C LYS A 249 33.75 17.16 -7.06
N LYS A 250 32.47 16.81 -7.03
CA LYS A 250 31.69 16.51 -8.22
C LYS A 250 30.80 17.69 -8.58
N TYR A 251 30.94 18.16 -9.81
CA TYR A 251 30.11 19.21 -10.39
C TYR A 251 29.25 18.62 -11.51
N VAL A 252 28.13 19.25 -11.78
CA VAL A 252 27.32 19.02 -12.97
C VAL A 252 27.15 20.35 -13.70
N SER A 253 27.24 20.30 -15.02
CA SER A 253 26.94 21.41 -15.92
C SER A 253 25.97 20.93 -16.99
N LEU A 254 25.10 21.82 -17.46
CA LEU A 254 24.26 21.55 -18.62
C LEU A 254 25.12 21.72 -19.89
N GLU A 255 25.11 20.70 -20.75
CA GLU A 255 25.72 20.79 -22.08
C GLU A 255 24.70 21.25 -23.10
N ALA A 256 23.56 20.55 -23.19
CA ALA A 256 22.44 20.90 -24.04
C ALA A 256 21.14 20.31 -23.49
N ILE A 257 20.01 20.77 -24.00
CA ILE A 257 18.73 20.07 -23.90
C ILE A 257 18.37 19.61 -25.30
N GLU A 258 18.22 18.30 -25.40
CA GLU A 258 17.80 17.59 -26.60
C GLU A 258 16.28 17.57 -26.65
N VAL A 259 15.69 18.00 -27.75
CA VAL A 259 14.24 18.05 -27.97
C VAL A 259 13.92 17.18 -29.17
N GLU A 260 13.06 16.19 -28.95
CA GLU A 260 12.63 15.23 -29.95
C GLU A 260 11.23 15.60 -30.43
N THR A 261 11.05 15.62 -31.74
CA THR A 261 9.74 15.79 -32.40
C THR A 261 9.34 14.49 -33.09
N GLU A 262 8.20 14.45 -33.79
CA GLU A 262 7.82 13.26 -34.55
C GLU A 262 8.75 13.04 -35.76
N ASP A 263 9.36 14.11 -36.28
CA ASP A 263 10.08 14.11 -37.55
C ASP A 263 11.58 14.35 -37.42
N ASP A 264 12.02 15.08 -36.39
CA ASP A 264 13.41 15.53 -36.23
C ASP A 264 13.84 15.73 -34.76
N PHE A 265 15.12 16.06 -34.55
CA PHE A 265 15.76 16.24 -33.26
C PHE A 265 16.56 17.57 -33.20
N TYR A 266 16.42 18.29 -32.09
CA TYR A 266 16.99 19.62 -31.90
C TYR A 266 17.77 19.73 -30.60
N GLU A 267 18.91 20.43 -30.61
CA GLU A 267 19.72 20.70 -29.41
C GLU A 267 19.69 22.19 -29.06
N TYR A 268 19.40 22.48 -27.79
CA TYR A 268 19.41 23.84 -27.25
C TYR A 268 20.48 24.00 -26.18
N TYR A 269 21.34 25.01 -26.34
CA TYR A 269 22.42 25.32 -25.42
C TYR A 269 21.97 26.30 -24.31
N PRO A 270 22.63 26.33 -23.14
CA PRO A 270 22.26 27.18 -22.00
C PRO A 270 21.98 28.66 -22.34
N GLU A 271 22.74 29.23 -23.26
CA GLU A 271 22.60 30.60 -23.77
C GLU A 271 21.28 30.88 -24.50
N ASN A 272 20.61 29.83 -24.99
CA ASN A 272 19.38 29.95 -25.77
C ASN A 272 18.14 29.99 -24.89
N PHE A 273 18.24 29.81 -23.57
CA PHE A 273 17.08 29.79 -22.66
C PHE A 273 16.76 31.15 -22.08
N GLU A 274 15.47 31.52 -22.10
CA GLU A 274 14.99 32.75 -21.49
C GLU A 274 14.18 32.49 -20.21
N GLY A 275 13.40 31.41 -20.19
CA GLY A 275 12.53 31.11 -19.06
C GLY A 275 12.05 29.66 -19.00
N VAL A 276 11.84 29.14 -17.79
CA VAL A 276 11.37 27.77 -17.57
C VAL A 276 10.20 27.70 -16.61
N ASN A 277 9.32 26.71 -16.80
CA ASN A 277 8.26 26.39 -15.86
C ASN A 277 8.34 24.91 -15.47
N PHE A 278 8.37 24.64 -14.17
CA PHE A 278 8.38 23.27 -13.67
C PHE A 278 6.98 22.71 -13.54
N LYS A 279 6.79 21.50 -14.08
CA LYS A 279 5.60 20.72 -13.90
C LYS A 279 5.44 20.29 -12.46
N LYS A 280 4.28 20.64 -11.93
CA LYS A 280 3.72 20.12 -10.68
C LYS A 280 2.54 19.21 -10.98
N PHE A 281 2.50 18.06 -10.33
CA PHE A 281 1.41 17.10 -10.49
C PHE A 281 0.37 17.34 -9.39
N ASN A 282 -0.64 18.15 -9.70
CA ASN A 282 -1.67 18.53 -8.74
C ASN A 282 -2.52 17.31 -8.34
N ILE A 283 -2.67 17.10 -7.04
CA ILE A 283 -3.57 16.08 -6.49
C ILE A 283 -5.00 16.61 -6.62
N LYS A 284 -5.79 15.97 -7.46
CA LYS A 284 -7.19 16.30 -7.67
C LYS A 284 -8.06 15.20 -7.06
N PHE A 285 -9.24 15.57 -6.58
CA PHE A 285 -10.25 14.61 -6.16
C PHE A 285 -11.12 14.20 -7.34
N PHE A 286 -11.68 12.99 -7.29
CA PHE A 286 -12.59 12.45 -8.31
C PHE A 286 -11.98 12.41 -9.71
N THR A 287 -10.71 12.01 -9.80
CA THR A 287 -9.98 11.93 -11.06
C THR A 287 -10.38 10.70 -11.85
N ARG A 288 -10.34 10.81 -13.19
CA ARG A 288 -10.50 9.66 -14.07
C ARG A 288 -9.17 8.92 -14.25
N GLY A 289 -9.17 7.62 -14.03
CA GLY A 289 -8.00 6.75 -14.15
C GLY A 289 -8.36 5.40 -14.77
N TRP A 290 -7.78 4.33 -14.24
CA TRP A 290 -7.96 2.97 -14.67
C TRP A 290 -9.41 2.49 -14.54
N GLU A 291 -9.79 1.58 -15.43
CA GLU A 291 -11.15 1.07 -15.50
C GLU A 291 -11.34 -0.10 -14.53
N TYR A 292 -12.47 -0.08 -13.82
CA TYR A 292 -12.86 -1.13 -12.89
C TYR A 292 -14.34 -1.48 -13.04
N LYS A 293 -14.72 -2.61 -12.45
CA LYS A 293 -16.11 -3.01 -12.30
C LYS A 293 -16.43 -3.09 -10.81
N TRP A 294 -17.16 -2.09 -10.31
CA TRP A 294 -17.60 -2.09 -8.94
C TRP A 294 -18.52 -3.28 -8.69
N LEU A 295 -18.19 -4.06 -7.65
CA LEU A 295 -18.83 -5.35 -7.36
C LEU A 295 -18.87 -6.33 -8.54
N GLY A 296 -17.98 -6.16 -9.53
CA GLY A 296 -17.93 -6.98 -10.75
C GLY A 296 -18.97 -6.64 -11.81
N ILE A 297 -19.86 -5.67 -11.57
CA ILE A 297 -21.03 -5.41 -12.43
C ILE A 297 -21.03 -3.99 -12.99
N ILE A 298 -20.81 -2.98 -12.16
CA ILE A 298 -20.99 -1.57 -12.54
C ILE A 298 -19.65 -1.01 -13.04
N PRO A 299 -19.50 -0.69 -14.34
CA PRO A 299 -18.26 -0.10 -14.83
C PRO A 299 -18.05 1.29 -14.24
N GLY A 300 -16.80 1.59 -13.87
CA GLY A 300 -16.38 2.88 -13.34
C GLY A 300 -14.92 3.15 -13.67
N ASN A 301 -14.54 4.42 -13.62
CA ASN A 301 -13.17 4.89 -13.86
C ASN A 301 -12.84 6.13 -13.02
N ILE A 302 -13.66 6.45 -12.02
CA ILE A 302 -13.46 7.60 -11.14
C ILE A 302 -12.80 7.10 -9.86
N HIS A 303 -11.72 7.74 -9.45
CA HIS A 303 -11.03 7.43 -8.21
C HIS A 303 -11.10 8.63 -7.25
N LEU A 304 -11.06 8.35 -5.95
CA LEU A 304 -11.17 9.36 -4.89
C LEU A 304 -10.18 10.50 -5.11
N PHE A 305 -8.93 10.15 -5.43
CA PHE A 305 -7.90 11.11 -5.77
C PHE A 305 -6.93 10.50 -6.78
N GLY A 306 -6.18 11.38 -7.43
CA GLY A 306 -5.14 11.02 -8.38
C GLY A 306 -4.43 12.26 -8.89
N VAL A 307 -3.44 12.05 -9.74
CA VAL A 307 -2.70 13.11 -10.43
C VAL A 307 -2.87 12.98 -11.93
N GLU A 308 -2.59 14.08 -12.64
CA GLU A 308 -2.53 14.03 -14.09
C GLU A 308 -1.38 13.15 -14.59
N LYS A 309 -1.51 12.67 -15.82
CA LYS A 309 -0.50 11.82 -16.44
C LYS A 309 0.70 12.68 -16.84
N SER A 310 1.90 12.12 -16.68
CA SER A 310 3.07 12.68 -17.35
C SER A 310 2.90 12.53 -18.86
N LYS A 311 3.29 13.56 -19.62
CA LYS A 311 3.31 13.49 -21.08
C LYS A 311 4.61 12.86 -21.62
N MET A 312 5.62 12.64 -20.78
CA MET A 312 6.88 12.02 -21.19
C MET A 312 6.74 10.51 -21.45
N PRO A 313 7.09 10.02 -22.66
CA PRO A 313 7.03 8.61 -23.00
C PRO A 313 7.85 7.74 -22.05
N PHE A 314 9.10 8.11 -21.74
CA PHE A 314 10.03 7.32 -20.91
C PHE A 314 9.62 7.19 -19.42
N LEU A 315 8.80 8.12 -18.91
CA LEU A 315 8.21 8.00 -17.57
C LEU A 315 6.92 7.18 -17.60
N ALA A 316 6.26 7.14 -18.75
CA ALA A 316 5.10 6.33 -19.07
C ALA A 316 5.45 4.97 -19.72
N GLU A 317 6.74 4.64 -19.87
CA GLU A 317 7.24 3.52 -20.69
C GLU A 317 6.99 2.13 -20.08
N ASP A 318 6.36 2.05 -18.91
CA ASP A 318 5.64 0.85 -18.51
C ASP A 318 4.24 0.90 -19.15
N TYR A 319 4.13 0.42 -20.40
CA TYR A 319 2.99 0.36 -21.36
C TYR A 319 1.58 -0.03 -20.81
N ALA A 320 1.40 -0.18 -19.49
CA ALA A 320 0.15 -0.56 -18.84
C ALA A 320 -0.50 0.54 -17.98
N SER A 321 0.20 1.62 -17.57
CA SER A 321 -0.40 2.56 -16.62
C SER A 321 -1.32 3.57 -17.31
N LYS A 322 -2.63 3.37 -17.19
CA LYS A 322 -3.66 4.36 -17.55
C LYS A 322 -3.77 5.50 -16.52
N ASP A 323 -2.84 5.60 -15.56
CA ASP A 323 -2.96 6.44 -14.36
C ASP A 323 -1.82 7.44 -14.23
N GLY A 324 -2.03 8.51 -13.46
CA GLY A 324 -0.93 9.38 -13.00
C GLY A 324 -0.15 8.72 -11.85
N ILE A 325 1.15 9.01 -11.76
CA ILE A 325 2.05 8.38 -10.79
C ILE A 325 1.98 9.10 -9.44
N ILE A 326 1.54 8.38 -8.40
CA ILE A 326 1.47 8.91 -7.03
C ILE A 326 1.71 7.81 -5.99
N TYR A 327 2.75 7.96 -5.16
CA TYR A 327 3.15 6.99 -4.14
C TYR A 327 3.04 7.55 -2.73
N LEU A 328 1.86 7.99 -2.29
CA LEU A 328 1.70 8.66 -0.98
C LEU A 328 2.20 7.82 0.21
N TRP A 329 2.07 6.50 0.16
CA TRP A 329 2.62 5.59 1.19
C TRP A 329 3.80 4.75 0.68
N GLY A 330 4.42 5.22 -0.41
CA GLY A 330 5.56 4.56 -1.04
C GLY A 330 5.16 3.45 -1.99
N ALA A 331 6.18 2.79 -2.53
CA ALA A 331 6.04 1.71 -3.48
C ALA A 331 6.65 0.41 -2.96
N ASP A 332 6.15 -0.72 -3.49
CA ASP A 332 6.66 -2.05 -3.14
C ASP A 332 7.92 -2.44 -3.93
N LYS A 333 8.39 -3.68 -3.77
CA LYS A 333 9.59 -4.19 -4.47
C LYS A 333 9.50 -4.23 -6.00
N PHE A 334 8.30 -4.06 -6.55
CA PHE A 334 8.04 -3.99 -8.00
C PHE A 334 7.61 -2.58 -8.45
N GLY A 335 7.62 -1.60 -7.55
CA GLY A 335 7.22 -0.23 -7.84
C GLY A 335 5.71 -0.04 -7.97
N ARG A 336 4.92 -0.89 -7.31
CA ARG A 336 3.46 -0.76 -7.23
C ARG A 336 3.07 0.10 -6.05
N ASP A 337 2.01 0.89 -6.20
CA ASP A 337 1.55 1.79 -5.14
C ASP A 337 1.04 1.04 -3.90
N MET A 338 1.57 1.42 -2.73
CA MET A 338 1.26 0.75 -1.47
C MET A 338 -0.18 1.02 -1.01
N ILE A 339 -0.75 2.21 -1.26
CA ILE A 339 -2.14 2.51 -0.89
C ILE A 339 -3.08 1.60 -1.67
N SER A 340 -2.93 1.60 -2.99
CA SER A 340 -3.70 0.78 -3.91
C SER A 340 -3.65 -0.69 -3.50
N ARG A 341 -2.45 -1.23 -3.24
CA ARG A 341 -2.30 -2.62 -2.80
C ARG A 341 -2.91 -2.89 -1.41
N LEU A 342 -2.78 -1.99 -0.44
CA LEU A 342 -3.35 -2.18 0.90
C LEU A 342 -4.86 -2.21 0.88
N VAL A 343 -5.45 -1.31 0.08
CA VAL A 343 -6.89 -1.18 -0.08
C VAL A 343 -7.46 -2.39 -0.79
N PHE A 344 -6.84 -2.87 -1.86
CA PHE A 344 -7.23 -4.14 -2.49
C PHE A 344 -6.97 -5.37 -1.61
N GLY A 345 -5.85 -5.38 -0.88
CA GLY A 345 -5.50 -6.46 0.04
C GLY A 345 -6.51 -6.65 1.17
N SER A 346 -7.18 -5.57 1.59
CA SER A 346 -8.25 -5.62 2.58
C SER A 346 -9.42 -6.52 2.14
N ARG A 347 -9.76 -6.55 0.85
CA ARG A 347 -10.81 -7.44 0.32
C ARG A 347 -10.48 -8.88 0.63
N VAL A 348 -9.27 -9.31 0.29
CA VAL A 348 -8.84 -10.70 0.49
C VAL A 348 -8.76 -11.03 1.98
N SER A 349 -8.03 -10.21 2.75
CA SER A 349 -7.74 -10.52 4.15
C SER A 349 -8.98 -10.42 5.06
N LEU A 350 -9.91 -9.49 4.82
CA LEU A 350 -11.13 -9.38 5.63
C LEU A 350 -12.18 -10.43 5.26
N THR A 351 -12.39 -10.69 3.97
CA THR A 351 -13.43 -11.64 3.53
C THR A 351 -13.10 -13.08 3.88
N ILE A 352 -11.81 -13.46 3.94
CA ILE A 352 -11.41 -14.81 4.37
C ILE A 352 -11.89 -15.12 5.79
N GLY A 353 -11.79 -14.16 6.70
CA GLY A 353 -12.29 -14.32 8.06
C GLY A 353 -13.79 -14.62 8.08
N LEU A 354 -14.58 -13.86 7.32
CA LEU A 354 -16.04 -14.02 7.26
C LEU A 354 -16.50 -15.29 6.53
N LEU A 355 -15.90 -15.60 5.38
CA LEU A 355 -16.27 -16.79 4.61
C LEU A 355 -15.82 -18.07 5.32
N GLY A 356 -14.60 -18.04 5.88
CA GLY A 356 -14.05 -19.15 6.64
C GLY A 356 -14.92 -19.49 7.85
N ILE A 357 -15.31 -18.47 8.64
CA ILE A 357 -16.16 -18.68 9.82
C ILE A 357 -17.56 -19.18 9.44
N MET A 358 -18.16 -18.65 8.36
CA MET A 358 -19.49 -19.09 7.91
C MET A 358 -19.51 -20.58 7.58
N ILE A 359 -18.52 -21.07 6.85
CA ILE A 359 -18.43 -22.49 6.49
C ILE A 359 -18.16 -23.34 7.75
N THR A 360 -17.17 -22.95 8.55
CA THR A 360 -16.80 -23.65 9.79
C THR A 360 -17.98 -23.81 10.73
N PHE A 361 -18.71 -22.72 10.98
CA PHE A 361 -19.79 -22.69 11.95
C PHE A 361 -20.99 -23.46 11.44
N THR A 362 -21.27 -23.40 10.13
CA THR A 362 -22.32 -24.21 9.51
C THR A 362 -22.02 -25.70 9.70
N ILE A 363 -20.81 -26.16 9.37
CA ILE A 363 -20.41 -27.56 9.55
C ILE A 363 -20.45 -27.95 11.03
N GLY A 364 -19.88 -27.11 11.91
CA GLY A 364 -19.81 -27.39 13.34
C GLY A 364 -21.18 -27.48 14.02
N LEU A 365 -22.11 -26.60 13.64
CA LEU A 365 -23.49 -26.63 14.12
C LEU A 365 -24.24 -27.89 13.65
N MET A 366 -24.11 -28.22 12.36
CA MET A 366 -24.77 -29.39 11.79
C MET A 366 -24.25 -30.67 12.44
N LEU A 367 -22.94 -30.89 12.45
CA LEU A 367 -22.34 -32.11 12.97
C LEU A 367 -22.46 -32.21 14.49
N GLY A 368 -22.22 -31.12 15.22
CA GLY A 368 -22.31 -31.09 16.68
C GLY A 368 -23.75 -31.29 17.17
N GLY A 369 -24.71 -30.63 16.52
CA GLY A 369 -26.13 -30.80 16.81
C GLY A 369 -26.62 -32.22 16.53
N THR A 370 -26.18 -32.83 15.43
CA THR A 370 -26.53 -34.23 15.13
C THR A 370 -25.89 -35.21 16.11
N ALA A 371 -24.60 -35.05 16.41
CA ALA A 371 -23.87 -35.93 17.32
C ALA A 371 -24.48 -35.88 18.73
N GLY A 372 -24.70 -34.68 19.26
CA GLY A 372 -25.26 -34.51 20.60
C GLY A 372 -26.73 -34.93 20.71
N TYR A 373 -27.53 -34.75 19.66
CA TYR A 373 -28.94 -35.14 19.70
C TYR A 373 -29.13 -36.65 19.63
N PHE A 374 -28.52 -37.32 18.64
CA PHE A 374 -28.72 -38.74 18.42
C PHE A 374 -27.92 -39.61 19.41
N GLY A 375 -26.72 -39.19 19.80
CA GLY A 375 -25.86 -39.99 20.68
C GLY A 375 -25.41 -41.31 20.04
N GLY A 376 -24.95 -42.24 20.89
CA GLY A 376 -24.62 -43.61 20.49
C GLY A 376 -23.53 -43.68 19.40
N TRP A 377 -23.76 -44.52 18.39
CA TRP A 377 -22.77 -44.77 17.34
C TRP A 377 -22.54 -43.57 16.42
N ILE A 378 -23.57 -42.75 16.15
CA ILE A 378 -23.45 -41.53 15.30
C ILE A 378 -22.48 -40.56 15.96
N ASP A 379 -22.68 -40.36 17.26
CA ASP A 379 -21.83 -39.54 18.08
C ASP A 379 -20.39 -40.05 18.13
N GLU A 380 -20.22 -41.35 18.42
CA GLU A 380 -18.90 -41.99 18.48
C GLU A 380 -18.13 -41.81 17.16
N VAL A 381 -18.73 -42.10 16.01
CA VAL A 381 -18.06 -41.97 14.70
C VAL A 381 -17.68 -40.50 14.41
N LEU A 382 -18.59 -39.55 14.63
CA LEU A 382 -18.33 -38.13 14.39
C LEU A 382 -17.25 -37.59 15.33
N MET A 383 -17.26 -38.00 16.60
CA MET A 383 -16.27 -37.56 17.58
C MET A 383 -14.90 -38.19 17.34
N ARG A 384 -14.81 -39.46 16.91
CA ARG A 384 -13.52 -40.04 16.52
C ARG A 384 -12.89 -39.32 15.34
N PHE A 385 -13.67 -39.01 14.31
CA PHE A 385 -13.15 -38.23 13.18
C PHE A 385 -12.69 -36.82 13.61
N THR A 386 -13.48 -36.15 14.44
CA THR A 386 -13.15 -34.83 15.03
C THR A 386 -11.86 -34.88 15.86
N GLU A 387 -11.70 -35.89 16.72
CA GLU A 387 -10.54 -36.09 17.58
C GLU A 387 -9.27 -36.41 16.79
N ILE A 388 -9.36 -37.22 15.73
CA ILE A 388 -8.23 -37.51 14.83
C ILE A 388 -7.72 -36.22 14.21
N LEU A 389 -8.60 -35.37 13.68
CA LEU A 389 -8.18 -34.10 13.08
C LEU A 389 -7.55 -33.16 14.10
N MET A 390 -8.13 -33.07 15.31
CA MET A 390 -7.60 -32.22 16.38
C MET A 390 -6.31 -32.75 17.02
N SER A 391 -5.99 -34.03 16.83
CA SER A 391 -4.73 -34.61 17.32
C SER A 391 -3.52 -34.11 16.53
N ILE A 392 -3.75 -33.66 15.29
CA ILE A 392 -2.74 -33.05 14.43
C ILE A 392 -2.64 -31.56 14.78
N PRO A 393 -1.44 -31.00 15.00
CA PRO A 393 -1.31 -29.57 15.24
C PRO A 393 -1.81 -28.77 14.03
N SER A 394 -2.78 -27.89 14.26
CA SER A 394 -3.55 -27.20 13.22
C SER A 394 -2.68 -26.44 12.23
N PHE A 395 -1.61 -25.78 12.70
CA PHE A 395 -0.69 -25.04 11.85
C PHE A 395 0.10 -25.97 10.90
N TYR A 396 0.57 -27.12 11.37
CA TYR A 396 1.26 -28.07 10.50
C TYR A 396 0.32 -28.66 9.46
N LEU A 397 -0.93 -28.97 9.83
CA LEU A 397 -1.94 -29.44 8.89
C LEU A 397 -2.26 -28.37 7.84
N LEU A 398 -2.40 -27.11 8.26
CA LEU A 398 -2.66 -25.96 7.39
C LEU A 398 -1.54 -25.77 6.36
N VAL A 399 -0.28 -25.77 6.80
CA VAL A 399 0.91 -25.68 5.93
C VAL A 399 1.00 -26.87 4.98
N SER A 400 0.78 -28.08 5.48
CA SER A 400 0.87 -29.32 4.68
C SER A 400 -0.17 -29.35 3.56
N LEU A 401 -1.44 -29.07 3.87
CA LEU A 401 -2.51 -29.03 2.87
C LEU A 401 -2.30 -27.90 1.85
N SER A 402 -1.83 -26.74 2.31
CA SER A 402 -1.55 -25.59 1.43
C SER A 402 -0.35 -25.82 0.51
N ALA A 403 0.65 -26.59 0.95
CA ALA A 403 1.87 -26.87 0.18
C ALA A 403 1.65 -27.89 -0.95
N ILE A 404 0.63 -28.75 -0.83
CA ILE A 404 0.25 -29.72 -1.87
C ILE A 404 -0.46 -29.04 -3.06
N LEU A 405 -0.97 -27.82 -2.87
CA LEU A 405 -1.67 -27.09 -3.93
C LEU A 405 -0.70 -26.73 -5.08
N PRO A 406 -1.07 -26.97 -6.36
CA PRO A 406 -0.25 -26.60 -7.51
C PRO A 406 0.11 -25.12 -7.53
N SER A 407 1.33 -24.81 -8.01
CA SER A 407 1.84 -23.43 -8.05
C SER A 407 1.16 -22.55 -9.09
N GLU A 408 0.61 -23.17 -10.14
CA GLU A 408 0.09 -22.53 -11.36
C GLU A 408 -1.40 -22.17 -11.24
N LEU A 409 -2.02 -22.41 -10.08
CA LEU A 409 -3.42 -22.09 -9.85
C LEU A 409 -3.69 -20.60 -10.02
N SER A 410 -4.80 -20.27 -10.67
CA SER A 410 -5.32 -18.90 -10.71
C SER A 410 -5.49 -18.35 -9.29
N PRO A 411 -5.17 -17.05 -9.05
CA PRO A 411 -5.29 -16.45 -7.71
C PRO A 411 -6.66 -16.63 -7.06
N SER A 412 -7.74 -16.59 -7.85
CA SER A 412 -9.11 -16.78 -7.36
C SER A 412 -9.38 -18.20 -6.86
N ILE A 413 -8.87 -19.21 -7.57
CA ILE A 413 -9.03 -20.62 -7.17
C ILE A 413 -8.23 -20.86 -5.89
N LYS A 414 -6.99 -20.36 -5.84
CA LYS A 414 -6.14 -20.50 -4.66
C LYS A 414 -6.78 -19.87 -3.44
N TYR A 415 -7.37 -18.67 -3.59
CA TYR A 415 -8.12 -18.00 -2.53
C TYR A 415 -9.26 -18.88 -1.98
N ILE A 416 -10.09 -19.48 -2.85
CA ILE A 416 -11.18 -20.37 -2.44
C ILE A 416 -10.63 -21.60 -1.69
N LEU A 417 -9.55 -22.20 -2.19
CA LEU A 417 -8.94 -23.37 -1.56
C LEU A 417 -8.39 -23.06 -0.17
N ILE A 418 -7.76 -21.89 0.03
CA ILE A 418 -7.31 -21.46 1.36
C ILE A 418 -8.48 -21.32 2.33
N ILE A 419 -9.62 -20.78 1.89
CA ILE A 419 -10.84 -20.71 2.72
C ILE A 419 -11.29 -22.13 3.10
N VAL A 420 -11.38 -23.03 2.13
CA VAL A 420 -11.79 -24.43 2.37
C VAL A 420 -10.85 -25.12 3.36
N ILE A 421 -9.54 -24.96 3.22
CA ILE A 421 -8.55 -25.56 4.13
C ILE A 421 -8.70 -24.99 5.55
N LEU A 422 -8.78 -23.67 5.69
CA LEU A 422 -8.97 -23.04 7.00
C LEU A 422 -10.27 -23.52 7.66
N SER A 423 -11.36 -23.61 6.89
CA SER A 423 -12.64 -24.09 7.40
C SER A 423 -12.62 -25.57 7.77
N PHE A 424 -11.94 -26.39 6.96
CA PHE A 424 -11.73 -27.82 7.22
C PHE A 424 -10.95 -28.06 8.53
N ILE A 425 -10.05 -27.17 8.90
CA ILE A 425 -9.27 -27.28 10.13
C ILE A 425 -10.06 -26.72 11.34
N GLY A 426 -10.92 -25.73 11.12
CA GLY A 426 -11.63 -25.04 12.20
C GLY A 426 -12.88 -25.74 12.74
N TRP A 427 -13.59 -26.51 11.92
CA TRP A 427 -14.90 -27.07 12.31
C TRP A 427 -14.88 -28.11 13.45
N PRO A 428 -13.80 -28.91 13.68
CA PRO A 428 -13.79 -29.92 14.73
C PRO A 428 -13.99 -29.35 16.14
N GLY A 429 -13.30 -28.25 16.45
CA GLY A 429 -13.40 -27.59 17.76
C GLY A 429 -14.83 -27.10 18.04
N MET A 430 -15.46 -26.46 17.06
CA MET A 430 -16.84 -25.99 17.16
C MET A 430 -17.84 -27.14 17.32
N THR A 431 -17.65 -28.22 16.56
CA THR A 431 -18.48 -29.44 16.65
C THR A 431 -18.50 -30.00 18.05
N ARG A 432 -17.34 -30.13 18.68
CA ARG A 432 -17.20 -30.66 20.04
C ARG A 432 -17.97 -29.83 21.07
N VAL A 433 -17.89 -28.51 20.97
CA VAL A 433 -18.59 -27.62 21.90
C VAL A 433 -20.11 -27.67 21.68
N ILE A 434 -20.57 -27.57 20.44
CA ILE A 434 -22.00 -27.65 20.13
C ILE A 434 -22.58 -29.01 20.51
N ARG A 435 -21.84 -30.10 20.34
CA ARG A 435 -22.22 -31.42 20.85
C ARG A 435 -22.47 -31.38 22.35
N GLY A 436 -21.51 -30.86 23.13
CA GLY A 436 -21.64 -30.77 24.59
C GLY A 436 -22.86 -29.95 25.02
N MET A 437 -23.10 -28.80 24.37
CA MET A 437 -24.29 -27.98 24.61
C MET A 437 -25.58 -28.70 24.24
N THR A 438 -25.57 -29.43 23.12
CA THR A 438 -26.74 -30.16 22.63
C THR A 438 -27.10 -31.31 23.58
N LEU A 439 -26.11 -32.01 24.15
CA LEU A 439 -26.34 -33.04 25.16
C LEU A 439 -27.05 -32.47 26.41
N GLY A 440 -26.61 -31.30 26.89
CA GLY A 440 -27.26 -30.63 28.02
C GLY A 440 -28.67 -30.11 27.68
N LEU A 441 -28.82 -29.44 26.54
CA LEU A 441 -30.12 -28.89 26.11
C LEU A 441 -31.16 -29.97 25.82
N LYS A 442 -30.73 -31.16 25.34
CA LYS A 442 -31.63 -32.28 25.07
C LYS A 442 -32.39 -32.75 26.31
N GLU A 443 -31.80 -32.63 27.50
CA GLU A 443 -32.43 -33.05 28.77
C GLU A 443 -33.38 -32.01 29.37
N THR A 444 -33.57 -30.86 28.71
CA THR A 444 -34.47 -29.81 29.21
C THR A 444 -35.95 -30.14 28.98
N GLU A 445 -36.81 -29.69 29.90
CA GLU A 445 -38.26 -30.00 29.89
C GLU A 445 -38.94 -29.61 28.57
N PHE A 446 -38.59 -28.46 27.97
CA PHE A 446 -39.21 -28.01 26.73
C PHE A 446 -38.83 -28.86 25.51
N ILE A 447 -37.62 -29.43 25.50
CA ILE A 447 -37.21 -30.38 24.44
C ILE A 447 -37.90 -31.73 24.65
N GLN A 448 -37.95 -32.23 25.89
CA GLN A 448 -38.64 -33.49 26.21
C GLN A 448 -40.14 -33.40 25.88
N ALA A 449 -40.78 -32.27 26.16
CA ALA A 449 -42.16 -32.01 25.75
C ALA A 449 -42.32 -32.02 24.23
N ALA A 450 -41.39 -31.42 23.48
CA ALA A 450 -41.42 -31.44 22.02
C ALA A 450 -41.28 -32.86 21.43
N VAL A 451 -40.46 -33.70 22.06
CA VAL A 451 -40.34 -35.14 21.72
C VAL A 451 -41.65 -35.87 22.04
N ALA A 452 -42.24 -35.65 23.22
CA ALA A 452 -43.50 -36.28 23.62
C ALA A 452 -44.69 -35.91 22.72
N LEU A 453 -44.67 -34.70 22.15
CA LEU A 453 -45.63 -34.24 21.13
C LEU A 453 -45.39 -34.85 19.73
N GLY A 454 -44.37 -35.68 19.56
CA GLY A 454 -44.08 -36.37 18.30
C GLY A 454 -43.46 -35.48 17.21
N TYR A 455 -42.83 -34.36 17.56
CA TYR A 455 -42.14 -33.55 16.55
C TYR A 455 -40.98 -34.32 15.91
N PRO A 456 -40.76 -34.19 14.59
CA PRO A 456 -39.66 -34.90 13.93
C PRO A 456 -38.30 -34.35 14.40
N SER A 457 -37.32 -35.24 14.57
CA SER A 457 -35.96 -34.91 15.06
C SER A 457 -35.32 -33.71 14.34
N ARG A 458 -35.46 -33.62 13.01
CA ARG A 458 -34.96 -32.48 12.24
C ARG A 458 -35.56 -31.14 12.72
N ARG A 459 -36.85 -31.12 13.03
CA ARG A 459 -37.53 -29.92 13.56
C ARG A 459 -37.03 -29.59 14.95
N ILE A 460 -36.81 -30.60 15.81
CA ILE A 460 -36.27 -30.42 17.16
C ILE A 460 -34.87 -29.80 17.09
N ILE A 461 -33.98 -30.34 16.27
CA ILE A 461 -32.61 -29.84 16.10
C ILE A 461 -32.60 -28.39 15.62
N TRP A 462 -33.27 -28.10 14.49
CA TRP A 462 -33.17 -26.80 13.83
C TRP A 462 -34.01 -25.69 14.45
N LYS A 463 -35.16 -26.01 15.05
CA LYS A 463 -36.05 -25.00 15.65
C LYS A 463 -35.92 -24.87 17.16
N HIS A 464 -35.42 -25.90 17.85
CA HIS A 464 -35.42 -25.91 19.31
C HIS A 464 -34.04 -26.10 19.93
N LEU A 465 -33.12 -26.87 19.35
CA LEU A 465 -31.78 -27.06 19.94
C LEU A 465 -30.77 -26.01 19.48
N LEU A 466 -30.46 -25.95 18.19
CA LEU A 466 -29.44 -25.05 17.65
C LEU A 466 -29.74 -23.56 17.90
N PRO A 467 -30.99 -23.06 17.82
CA PRO A 467 -31.27 -21.68 18.17
C PRO A 467 -30.93 -21.32 19.62
N ASN A 468 -31.01 -22.29 20.54
CA ASN A 468 -30.66 -22.07 21.94
C ASN A 468 -29.15 -22.05 22.20
N THR A 469 -28.31 -22.40 21.22
CA THR A 469 -26.85 -22.21 21.30
C THR A 469 -26.40 -20.90 20.64
N ALA A 470 -27.31 -20.12 20.05
CA ALA A 470 -27.00 -18.95 19.23
C ALA A 470 -26.11 -17.91 19.94
N THR A 471 -26.32 -17.68 21.24
CA THR A 471 -25.49 -16.73 22.02
C THR A 471 -24.01 -17.14 22.00
N TYR A 472 -23.71 -18.40 22.32
CA TYR A 472 -22.34 -18.91 22.25
C TYR A 472 -21.79 -18.85 20.84
N VAL A 473 -22.60 -19.24 19.85
CA VAL A 473 -22.22 -19.28 18.44
C VAL A 473 -21.83 -17.88 17.94
N ILE A 474 -22.60 -16.84 18.27
CA ILE A 474 -22.31 -15.47 17.84
C ILE A 474 -21.00 -14.95 18.47
N VAL A 475 -20.82 -15.19 19.78
CA VAL A 475 -19.61 -14.78 20.50
C VAL A 475 -18.38 -15.51 19.98
N SER A 476 -18.46 -16.84 19.89
CA SER A 476 -17.36 -17.69 19.42
C SER A 476 -17.00 -17.39 17.96
N ALA A 477 -17.99 -17.13 17.09
CA ALA A 477 -17.75 -16.74 15.71
C ALA A 477 -16.91 -15.46 15.64
N THR A 478 -17.33 -14.43 16.39
CA THR A 478 -16.66 -13.13 16.39
C THR A 478 -15.21 -13.23 16.87
N LEU A 479 -14.97 -13.97 17.96
CA LEU A 479 -13.63 -14.17 18.52
C LEU A 479 -12.74 -15.09 17.66
N SER A 480 -13.33 -15.89 16.77
CA SER A 480 -12.58 -16.79 15.90
C SER A 480 -12.10 -16.11 14.61
N ILE A 481 -12.81 -15.09 14.12
CA ILE A 481 -12.46 -14.37 12.87
C ILE A 481 -10.98 -13.93 12.84
N PRO A 482 -10.40 -13.33 13.90
CA PRO A 482 -8.97 -13.00 13.94
C PRO A 482 -8.05 -14.18 13.63
N GLY A 483 -8.38 -15.38 14.12
CA GLY A 483 -7.60 -16.59 13.87
C GLY A 483 -7.57 -16.97 12.39
N TYR A 484 -8.66 -16.78 11.65
CA TYR A 484 -8.71 -17.02 10.20
C TYR A 484 -7.89 -15.98 9.43
N ILE A 485 -7.99 -14.70 9.82
CA ILE A 485 -7.21 -13.62 9.22
C ILE A 485 -5.71 -13.87 9.43
N LEU A 486 -5.30 -14.23 10.66
CA LEU A 486 -3.92 -14.57 10.97
C LEU A 486 -3.46 -15.85 10.28
N GLY A 487 -4.35 -16.84 10.13
CA GLY A 487 -4.09 -18.08 9.40
C GLY A 487 -3.76 -17.85 7.93
N GLU A 488 -4.57 -17.05 7.22
CA GLU A 488 -4.23 -16.65 5.85
C GLU A 488 -2.99 -15.78 5.81
N ALA A 489 -2.91 -14.75 6.67
CA ALA A 489 -1.78 -13.84 6.66
C ALA A 489 -0.46 -14.59 6.87
N GLY A 490 -0.44 -15.57 7.79
CA GLY A 490 0.70 -16.44 8.05
C GLY A 490 1.06 -17.31 6.85
N LEU A 491 0.09 -17.96 6.19
CA LEU A 491 0.37 -18.75 4.99
C LEU A 491 0.88 -17.90 3.83
N SER A 492 0.26 -16.74 3.59
CA SER A 492 0.66 -15.82 2.53
C SER A 492 2.04 -15.20 2.82
N PHE A 493 2.33 -14.91 4.08
CA PHE A 493 3.66 -14.48 4.53
C PHE A 493 4.74 -15.53 4.26
N LEU A 494 4.41 -16.82 4.41
CA LEU A 494 5.30 -17.95 4.10
C LEU A 494 5.32 -18.33 2.60
N GLY A 495 4.57 -17.64 1.74
CA GLY A 495 4.49 -17.93 0.30
C GLY A 495 3.61 -19.14 -0.08
N LEU A 496 2.90 -19.72 0.89
CA LEU A 496 2.01 -20.86 0.70
C LEU A 496 0.56 -20.43 0.44
N GLY A 497 0.16 -19.25 0.92
CA GLY A 497 -1.17 -18.68 0.76
C GLY A 497 -1.38 -17.95 -0.57
N ILE A 498 -1.96 -16.75 -0.51
CA ILE A 498 -2.24 -15.89 -1.67
C ILE A 498 -0.93 -15.52 -2.38
N ARG A 499 -0.97 -15.45 -3.71
CA ARG A 499 0.19 -15.16 -4.56
C ARG A 499 -0.07 -14.00 -5.51
N GLU A 500 1.02 -13.44 -6.03
CA GLU A 500 1.01 -12.45 -7.10
C GLU A 500 0.26 -13.00 -8.33
N PRO A 501 -0.45 -12.16 -9.11
CA PRO A 501 -0.55 -10.70 -9.03
C PRO A 501 -1.61 -10.18 -8.03
N SER A 502 -2.20 -11.04 -7.19
CA SER A 502 -3.18 -10.61 -6.19
C SER A 502 -2.54 -9.78 -5.06
N ALA A 503 -3.38 -9.18 -4.23
CA ALA A 503 -2.96 -8.49 -3.01
C ALA A 503 -3.68 -9.10 -1.80
N SER A 504 -2.93 -9.39 -0.75
CA SER A 504 -3.43 -9.64 0.60
C SER A 504 -2.44 -9.05 1.60
N TRP A 505 -2.87 -8.70 2.81
CA TRP A 505 -1.97 -8.06 3.76
C TRP A 505 -0.81 -8.98 4.16
N GLY A 506 -1.04 -10.29 4.29
CA GLY A 506 0.03 -11.26 4.56
C GLY A 506 1.05 -11.37 3.44
N LEU A 507 0.58 -11.42 2.18
CA LEU A 507 1.47 -11.45 1.01
C LEU A 507 2.31 -10.17 0.92
N MET A 508 1.71 -9.01 1.17
CA MET A 508 2.45 -7.74 1.17
C MET A 508 3.49 -7.68 2.27
N LEU A 509 3.15 -8.14 3.48
CA LEU A 509 4.05 -8.18 4.63
C LEU A 509 5.25 -9.12 4.39
N SER A 510 5.12 -10.15 3.55
CA SER A 510 6.24 -11.04 3.20
C SER A 510 7.45 -10.29 2.62
N GLN A 511 7.24 -9.11 2.01
CA GLN A 511 8.32 -8.30 1.44
C GLN A 511 9.21 -7.65 2.51
N ALA A 512 8.71 -7.56 3.74
CA ALA A 512 9.41 -7.00 4.90
C ALA A 512 10.20 -8.05 5.70
N GLN A 513 10.44 -9.26 5.17
CA GLN A 513 11.16 -10.34 5.87
C GLN A 513 12.67 -10.07 6.03
N ASN A 514 13.28 -9.35 5.08
CA ASN A 514 14.72 -9.08 5.12
C ASN A 514 15.00 -7.86 6.01
N ILE A 515 15.99 -7.94 6.90
CA ILE A 515 16.45 -6.84 7.76
C ILE A 515 16.73 -5.57 6.94
N THR A 516 17.32 -5.72 5.76
CA THR A 516 17.60 -4.59 4.85
C THR A 516 16.32 -3.89 4.41
N ALA A 517 15.26 -4.65 4.11
CA ALA A 517 13.98 -4.09 3.74
C ALA A 517 13.29 -3.40 4.92
N LEU A 518 13.42 -3.97 6.13
CA LEU A 518 12.89 -3.38 7.35
C LEU A 518 13.52 -2.01 7.66
N THR A 519 14.84 -1.91 7.53
CA THR A 519 15.61 -0.70 7.84
C THR A 519 15.45 0.36 6.78
N ASN A 520 15.55 -0.02 5.50
CA ASN A 520 15.59 0.96 4.41
C ASN A 520 14.18 1.31 3.87
N TYR A 521 13.21 0.40 3.99
CA TYR A 521 11.87 0.54 3.40
C TYR A 521 10.76 0.26 4.44
N PRO A 522 10.70 1.03 5.55
CA PRO A 522 9.81 0.73 6.67
C PRO A 522 8.32 0.78 6.33
N TRP A 523 7.92 1.49 5.27
CA TRP A 523 6.52 1.52 4.81
C TRP A 523 6.00 0.14 4.34
N LEU A 524 6.89 -0.82 4.04
CA LEU A 524 6.51 -2.20 3.75
C LEU A 524 5.87 -2.92 4.95
N LEU A 525 5.96 -2.35 6.17
CA LEU A 525 5.32 -2.86 7.37
C LEU A 525 3.86 -2.43 7.55
N LEU A 526 3.37 -1.47 6.75
CA LEU A 526 1.99 -0.99 6.82
C LEU A 526 0.95 -2.12 6.79
N PRO A 527 1.06 -3.19 5.98
CA PRO A 527 0.09 -4.30 6.02
C PRO A 527 0.00 -4.98 7.40
N GLY A 528 1.11 -5.05 8.14
CA GLY A 528 1.13 -5.59 9.50
C GLY A 528 0.34 -4.73 10.48
N LEU A 529 0.38 -3.40 10.32
CA LEU A 529 -0.45 -2.48 11.10
C LEU A 529 -1.95 -2.69 10.83
N PHE A 530 -2.34 -2.89 9.56
CA PHE A 530 -3.73 -3.18 9.21
C PHE A 530 -4.22 -4.52 9.78
N ILE A 531 -3.38 -5.57 9.73
CA ILE A 531 -3.67 -6.85 10.38
C ILE A 531 -3.86 -6.65 11.89
N PHE A 532 -2.94 -5.93 12.54
CA PHE A 532 -2.99 -5.67 13.98
C PHE A 532 -4.27 -4.92 14.39
N ILE A 533 -4.60 -3.81 13.71
CA ILE A 533 -5.80 -3.02 13.97
C ILE A 533 -7.05 -3.87 13.79
N THR A 534 -7.10 -4.67 12.72
CA THR A 534 -8.25 -5.54 12.42
C THR A 534 -8.45 -6.60 13.49
N VAL A 535 -7.39 -7.30 13.87
CA VAL A 535 -7.42 -8.35 14.91
C VAL A 535 -7.83 -7.76 16.26
N LEU A 536 -7.24 -6.63 16.64
CA LEU A 536 -7.59 -5.93 17.88
C LEU A 536 -9.06 -5.50 17.87
N ALA A 537 -9.54 -4.94 16.77
CA ALA A 537 -10.93 -4.50 16.65
C ALA A 537 -11.91 -5.67 16.77
N PHE A 538 -11.65 -6.80 16.12
CA PHE A 538 -12.48 -8.00 16.25
C PHE A 538 -12.49 -8.57 17.67
N ASN A 539 -11.34 -8.61 18.36
CA ASN A 539 -11.28 -9.09 19.75
C ASN A 539 -12.11 -8.18 20.68
N LEU A 540 -11.89 -6.86 20.62
CA LEU A 540 -12.63 -5.90 21.44
C LEU A 540 -14.14 -5.90 21.13
N PHE A 541 -14.50 -6.08 19.85
CA PHE A 541 -15.89 -6.19 19.43
C PHE A 541 -16.52 -7.50 19.91
N GLY A 542 -15.80 -8.62 19.84
CA GLY A 542 -16.24 -9.92 20.32
C GLY A 542 -16.49 -9.93 21.83
N ASP A 543 -15.61 -9.32 22.61
CA ASP A 543 -15.81 -9.15 24.06
C ASP A 543 -17.05 -8.28 24.35
N ALA A 544 -17.22 -7.17 23.64
CA ALA A 544 -18.40 -6.32 23.82
C ALA A 544 -19.72 -7.02 23.41
N ILE A 545 -19.70 -7.86 22.37
CA ILE A 545 -20.83 -8.71 21.98
C ILE A 545 -21.12 -9.73 23.08
N ARG A 546 -20.08 -10.36 23.64
CA ARG A 546 -20.22 -11.33 24.73
C ARG A 546 -20.89 -10.70 25.93
N ASP A 547 -20.42 -9.53 26.35
CA ASP A 547 -20.99 -8.81 27.48
C ASP A 547 -22.42 -8.35 27.19
N ALA A 548 -22.71 -7.95 25.95
CA ALA A 548 -24.07 -7.54 25.55
C ALA A 548 -25.07 -8.70 25.44
N LEU A 549 -24.59 -9.91 25.19
CA LEU A 549 -25.41 -11.12 25.11
C LEU A 549 -25.45 -11.89 26.45
N ASP A 550 -24.68 -11.47 27.46
CA ASP A 550 -24.71 -12.10 28.79
C ASP A 550 -26.11 -11.88 29.43
N PRO A 551 -26.82 -12.96 29.82
CA PRO A 551 -28.11 -12.87 30.50
C PRO A 551 -28.11 -11.94 31.73
N ARG A 552 -26.98 -11.83 32.46
CA ARG A 552 -26.87 -10.93 33.62
C ARG A 552 -26.85 -9.45 33.22
N ALA A 553 -26.26 -9.12 32.08
CA ALA A 553 -26.28 -7.77 31.52
C ALA A 553 -27.66 -7.40 30.95
N LEU A 554 -28.43 -8.42 30.53
CA LEU A 554 -29.82 -8.32 30.08
C LEU A 554 -30.84 -8.42 31.24
N GLY A 555 -30.35 -8.72 32.46
CA GLY A 555 -31.11 -8.77 33.71
C GLY A 555 -32.04 -9.99 33.87
N HIS A 556 -31.70 -11.13 33.27
CA HIS A 556 -32.38 -12.40 33.53
C HIS A 556 -31.82 -13.14 34.75
#